data_AF-A0ABD3HZ19-F1
#
_entry.id   AF-A0ABD3HZ19-F1
#
_cell.length_a   1.000
_cell.length_b   1.000
_cell.length_c   1.000
_cell.angle_alpha   90.00
_cell.angle_beta   90.00
_cell.angle_gamma   90.00
#
_symmetry.space_group_name_H-M   'P 1'
#
loop_
_entity.id
_entity.type
_entity.pdbx_description
1 polymer ?
#
loop_
_entity_poly.entity_id
_entity_poly.type
_entity_poly.pdbx_seq_one_letter_code
_entity_poly.pdbx_strand_id
1 'polypeptide(L)'
;MEDCGGESDVNGVNKALALRLKGGAIAVIFVASSLGVAIPIVGKKLKWLQVNGNSFLVAKSFAAGVVLATGFVHILGDASERLTSPCLSEMPWGKFPWTGFIAMMSVVIALAVDVLSTGFVQRKYGLDSHAHVADDSTISSPSDCRPVDEEQNAIATQTDQEKEAQRLKARYVVISQVLEFGIITHSVIIGMSLGVSDSPRTIRPLFAALVFHQFFEGIALGGCIAQAGFKSLSSVTMACFFAATTPIGIALGIGISSSYNENSPTSLITQGVFDSVAAGILIYMALVDLIAHDFLGAPMMGNTRLQAICFFSLFFGAVAMASLAIWA
;
A
#
# COMPACT_ATOMS: atom_id res chain seq x y z
N MET A 1 -34.87 -11.27 14.12
CA MET A 1 -34.38 -11.65 12.79
C MET A 1 -34.52 -10.39 11.97
N GLU A 2 -33.48 -9.54 11.98
CA GLU A 2 -33.47 -8.35 11.14
C GLU A 2 -33.40 -8.78 9.67
N ASP A 3 -34.08 -8.01 8.84
CA ASP A 3 -34.38 -8.32 7.44
C ASP A 3 -33.08 -8.35 6.61
N CYS A 4 -32.54 -9.54 6.35
CA CYS A 4 -31.46 -9.74 5.36
C CYS A 4 -32.00 -9.74 3.91
N GLY A 5 -33.28 -9.35 3.71
CA GLY A 5 -33.91 -9.16 2.41
C GLY A 5 -33.85 -7.69 1.96
N GLY A 6 -33.31 -7.46 0.77
CA GLY A 6 -33.20 -6.11 0.20
C GLY A 6 -34.57 -5.43 0.03
N GLU A 7 -34.68 -4.19 0.50
CA GLU A 7 -35.85 -3.34 0.28
C GLU A 7 -36.13 -3.17 -1.22
N SER A 8 -37.37 -3.46 -1.59
CA SER A 8 -37.90 -3.27 -2.93
C SER A 8 -38.53 -1.89 -3.09
N ASP A 9 -38.30 -1.30 -4.26
CA ASP A 9 -39.08 -0.25 -4.94
C ASP A 9 -38.79 1.24 -4.70
N VAL A 10 -37.85 1.76 -5.51
CA VAL A 10 -38.05 2.89 -6.46
C VAL A 10 -37.18 2.61 -7.70
N ASN A 11 -37.55 1.60 -8.48
CA ASN A 11 -36.56 0.70 -9.11
C ASN A 11 -36.02 1.06 -10.51
N GLY A 12 -36.62 1.98 -11.27
CA GLY A 12 -36.16 2.27 -12.65
C GLY A 12 -35.11 3.37 -12.77
N VAL A 13 -35.43 4.56 -12.25
CA VAL A 13 -34.58 5.76 -12.37
C VAL A 13 -33.30 5.64 -11.54
N ASN A 14 -33.40 5.03 -10.35
CA ASN A 14 -32.23 4.82 -9.49
C ASN A 14 -31.27 3.79 -10.07
N LYS A 15 -31.75 2.74 -10.74
CA LYS A 15 -30.90 1.75 -11.42
C LYS A 15 -30.18 2.34 -12.63
N ALA A 16 -30.87 3.14 -13.45
CA ALA A 16 -30.24 3.83 -14.57
C ALA A 16 -29.18 4.84 -14.10
N LEU A 17 -29.46 5.56 -13.01
CA LEU A 17 -28.49 6.47 -12.39
C LEU A 17 -27.30 5.71 -11.78
N ALA A 18 -27.55 4.62 -11.06
CA ALA A 18 -26.52 3.74 -10.50
C ALA A 18 -25.59 3.22 -11.61
N LEU A 19 -26.15 2.72 -12.72
CA LEU A 19 -25.36 2.23 -13.85
C LEU A 19 -24.49 3.34 -14.48
N ARG A 20 -25.02 4.56 -14.62
CA ARG A 20 -24.24 5.71 -15.08
C ARG A 20 -23.10 6.07 -14.13
N LEU A 21 -23.36 6.02 -12.82
CA LEU A 21 -22.33 6.25 -11.80
C LEU A 21 -21.25 5.17 -11.84
N LYS A 22 -21.62 3.89 -11.95
CA LYS A 22 -20.68 2.77 -12.10
C LYS A 22 -19.80 2.92 -13.35
N GLY A 23 -20.41 3.27 -14.50
CA GLY A 23 -19.67 3.54 -15.73
C GLY A 23 -18.73 4.73 -15.63
N GLY A 24 -19.17 5.82 -14.98
CA GLY A 24 -18.32 6.96 -14.67
C GLY A 24 -17.17 6.60 -13.72
N ALA A 25 -17.44 5.77 -12.71
CA ALA A 25 -16.44 5.30 -11.75
C ALA A 25 -15.32 4.51 -12.43
N ILE A 26 -15.66 3.59 -13.35
CA ILE A 26 -14.67 2.84 -14.16
C ILE A 26 -13.68 3.80 -14.84
N ALA A 27 -14.20 4.81 -15.56
CA ALA A 27 -13.37 5.74 -16.32
C ALA A 27 -12.52 6.64 -15.41
N VAL A 28 -13.13 7.23 -14.37
CA VAL A 28 -12.44 8.19 -13.49
C VAL A 28 -11.41 7.49 -12.61
N ILE A 29 -11.74 6.32 -12.04
CA ILE A 29 -10.80 5.54 -11.24
C ILE A 29 -9.62 5.10 -12.12
N PHE A 30 -9.86 4.58 -13.32
CA PHE A 30 -8.77 4.18 -14.22
C PHE A 30 -7.80 5.33 -14.51
N VAL A 31 -8.34 6.52 -14.81
CA VAL A 31 -7.52 7.72 -15.07
C VAL A 31 -6.78 8.17 -13.81
N ALA A 32 -7.46 8.24 -12.66
CA ALA A 32 -6.86 8.65 -11.39
C ALA A 32 -5.72 7.69 -10.99
N SER A 33 -5.95 6.38 -11.03
CA SER A 33 -4.93 5.36 -10.76
C SER A 33 -3.74 5.49 -11.70
N SER A 34 -4.01 5.62 -13.00
CA SER A 34 -2.96 5.77 -14.02
C SER A 34 -2.10 7.01 -13.79
N LEU A 35 -2.72 8.14 -13.45
CA LEU A 35 -2.00 9.37 -13.13
C LEU A 35 -1.19 9.22 -11.83
N GLY A 36 -1.82 8.69 -10.77
CA GLY A 36 -1.17 8.49 -9.48
C GLY A 36 0.11 7.67 -9.59
N VAL A 37 0.06 6.53 -10.30
CA VAL A 37 1.22 5.64 -10.48
C VAL A 37 2.23 6.18 -11.49
N ALA A 38 1.79 6.84 -12.55
CA ALA A 38 2.70 7.34 -13.59
C ALA A 38 3.51 8.56 -13.14
N ILE A 39 2.96 9.42 -12.27
CA ILE A 39 3.61 10.65 -11.80
C ILE A 39 5.01 10.36 -11.20
N PRO A 40 5.18 9.47 -10.21
CA PRO A 40 6.51 9.13 -9.68
C PRO A 40 7.42 8.40 -10.67
N ILE A 41 6.86 7.52 -11.52
CA ILE A 41 7.63 6.73 -12.49
C ILE A 41 8.25 7.63 -13.55
N VAL A 42 7.47 8.57 -14.10
CA VAL A 42 7.90 9.54 -15.11
C VAL A 42 8.69 10.70 -14.47
N GLY A 43 8.43 11.01 -13.20
CA GLY A 43 9.07 12.07 -12.43
C GLY A 43 10.59 12.02 -12.42
N LYS A 44 11.20 10.85 -12.66
CA LYS A 44 12.65 10.72 -12.92
C LYS A 44 13.17 11.66 -14.02
N LYS A 45 12.33 12.06 -14.97
CA LYS A 45 12.69 12.93 -16.11
C LYS A 45 12.38 14.41 -15.89
N LEU A 46 11.54 14.76 -14.92
CA LEU A 46 11.03 16.12 -14.72
C LEU A 46 11.71 16.77 -13.51
N LYS A 47 12.35 17.93 -13.70
CA LYS A 47 13.13 18.62 -12.65
C LYS A 47 12.32 18.99 -11.39
N TRP A 48 11.06 19.34 -11.55
CA TRP A 48 10.15 19.68 -10.44
C TRP A 48 9.61 18.45 -9.68
N LEU A 49 9.77 17.27 -10.27
CA LEU A 49 9.19 16.01 -9.81
C LEU A 49 10.27 14.95 -9.56
N GLN A 50 11.51 15.41 -9.35
CA GLN A 50 12.63 14.55 -9.01
C GLN A 50 12.27 13.77 -7.75
N VAL A 51 12.42 12.45 -7.84
CA VAL A 51 12.12 11.49 -6.76
C VAL A 51 12.94 11.78 -5.49
N ASN A 52 14.00 12.59 -5.58
CA ASN A 52 14.85 13.01 -4.45
C ASN A 52 14.56 14.43 -3.95
N GLY A 53 13.56 15.13 -4.50
CA GLY A 53 13.23 16.51 -4.13
C GLY A 53 12.34 16.60 -2.89
N ASN A 54 12.48 17.68 -2.12
CA ASN A 54 11.66 17.93 -0.92
C ASN A 54 10.15 17.90 -1.23
N SER A 55 9.71 18.40 -2.38
CA SER A 55 8.30 18.38 -2.78
C SER A 55 7.75 16.97 -2.98
N PHE A 56 8.56 16.07 -3.55
CA PHE A 56 8.18 14.67 -3.72
C PHE A 56 8.08 13.97 -2.36
N LEU A 57 8.99 14.27 -1.44
CA LEU A 57 8.96 13.73 -0.07
C LEU A 57 7.70 14.18 0.70
N VAL A 58 7.31 15.46 0.57
CA VAL A 58 6.09 15.99 1.19
C VAL A 58 4.84 15.32 0.60
N ALA A 59 4.78 15.13 -0.72
CA ALA A 59 3.69 14.43 -1.39
C ALA A 59 3.63 12.94 -1.03
N LYS A 60 4.79 12.28 -0.91
CA LYS A 60 4.91 10.89 -0.46
C LYS A 60 4.46 10.75 1.00
N SER A 61 4.79 11.71 1.86
CA SER A 61 4.32 11.76 3.26
C SER A 61 2.79 11.92 3.33
N PHE A 62 2.21 12.80 2.51
CA PHE A 62 0.75 12.92 2.40
C PHE A 62 0.12 11.59 1.98
N ALA A 63 0.64 10.97 0.91
CA ALA A 63 0.16 9.71 0.40
C ALA A 63 0.25 8.60 1.45
N ALA A 64 1.36 8.51 2.19
CA ALA A 64 1.53 7.55 3.28
C ALA A 64 0.45 7.72 4.37
N GLY A 65 0.06 8.96 4.67
CA GLY A 65 -1.02 9.26 5.60
C GLY A 65 -2.39 8.80 5.07
N VAL A 66 -2.64 9.02 3.78
CA VAL A 66 -3.85 8.50 3.10
C VAL A 66 -3.87 6.97 3.16
N VAL A 67 -2.80 6.28 2.79
CA VAL A 67 -2.73 4.79 2.83
C VAL A 67 -2.93 4.27 4.25
N LEU A 68 -2.32 4.93 5.25
CA LEU A 68 -2.49 4.55 6.66
C LEU A 68 -3.96 4.63 7.09
N ALA A 69 -4.63 5.73 6.75
CA ALA A 69 -6.04 5.92 7.05
C ALA A 69 -6.94 4.99 6.22
N THR A 70 -6.60 4.69 4.96
CA THR A 70 -7.30 3.67 4.18
C THR A 70 -7.26 2.33 4.89
N GLY A 71 -6.07 1.88 5.33
CA GLY A 71 -5.91 0.63 6.05
C GLY A 71 -6.71 0.57 7.36
N PHE A 72 -6.57 1.59 8.23
CA PHE A 72 -7.20 1.57 9.55
C PHE A 72 -8.69 1.95 9.58
N VAL A 73 -9.09 2.97 8.82
CA VAL A 73 -10.43 3.56 8.93
C VAL A 73 -11.37 2.97 7.89
N HIS A 74 -10.93 2.83 6.64
CA HIS A 74 -11.79 2.35 5.56
C HIS A 74 -11.83 0.82 5.50
N ILE A 75 -10.71 0.17 5.15
CA ILE A 75 -10.70 -1.26 4.86
C ILE A 75 -10.97 -2.09 6.12
N LEU A 76 -10.28 -1.78 7.21
CA LEU A 76 -10.47 -2.51 8.46
C LEU A 76 -11.88 -2.27 9.04
N GLY A 77 -12.43 -1.06 8.85
CA GLY A 77 -13.80 -0.72 9.22
C GLY A 77 -14.81 -1.57 8.46
N ASP A 78 -14.77 -1.54 7.13
CA ASP A 78 -15.63 -2.33 6.27
C ASP A 78 -15.51 -3.86 6.56
N ALA A 79 -14.28 -4.34 6.79
CA ALA A 79 -14.04 -5.73 7.15
C ALA A 79 -14.70 -6.10 8.48
N SER A 80 -14.72 -5.17 9.45
CA SER A 80 -15.41 -5.35 10.72
C SER A 80 -16.91 -5.45 10.50
N GLU A 81 -17.51 -4.50 9.77
CA GLU A 81 -18.95 -4.50 9.50
C GLU A 81 -19.42 -5.79 8.80
N ARG A 82 -18.62 -6.30 7.86
CA ARG A 82 -18.90 -7.55 7.15
C ARG A 82 -18.81 -8.77 8.07
N LEU A 83 -17.76 -8.90 8.89
CA LEU A 83 -17.56 -10.05 9.77
C LEU A 83 -18.43 -10.02 11.03
N THR A 84 -18.95 -8.86 11.44
CA THR A 84 -19.90 -8.72 12.56
C THR A 84 -21.34 -8.51 12.10
N SER A 85 -21.63 -8.74 10.82
CA SER A 85 -22.97 -8.57 10.26
C SER A 85 -23.99 -9.48 10.98
N PRO A 86 -25.22 -9.00 11.24
CA PRO A 86 -26.31 -9.82 11.78
C PRO A 86 -26.68 -11.03 10.92
N CYS A 87 -26.31 -11.03 9.63
CA CYS A 87 -26.54 -12.15 8.72
C CYS A 87 -25.52 -13.31 8.91
N LEU A 88 -24.57 -13.19 9.83
CA LEU A 88 -23.65 -14.25 10.24
C LEU A 88 -24.04 -14.87 11.59
N SER A 89 -23.66 -16.13 11.80
CA SER A 89 -23.88 -16.80 13.07
C SER A 89 -23.02 -16.20 14.19
N GLU A 90 -23.60 -15.99 15.38
CA GLU A 90 -22.87 -15.47 16.55
C GLU A 90 -21.60 -16.27 16.88
N MET A 91 -21.61 -17.58 16.62
CA MET A 91 -20.44 -18.45 16.71
C MET A 91 -19.98 -18.85 15.30
N PRO A 92 -18.69 -18.69 14.94
CA PRO A 92 -17.60 -18.07 15.69
C PRO A 92 -17.50 -16.54 15.52
N TRP A 93 -18.27 -15.94 14.61
CA TRP A 93 -18.01 -14.60 14.06
C TRP A 93 -18.30 -13.46 15.03
N GLY A 94 -19.35 -13.57 15.84
CA GLY A 94 -19.75 -12.53 16.81
C GLY A 94 -18.98 -12.55 18.13
N LYS A 95 -18.24 -13.63 18.46
CA LYS A 95 -17.58 -13.77 19.77
C LYS A 95 -16.11 -13.39 19.81
N PHE A 96 -15.43 -13.38 18.67
CA PHE A 96 -14.00 -13.12 18.59
C PHE A 96 -13.72 -12.02 17.56
N PRO A 97 -12.81 -11.07 17.83
CA PRO A 97 -12.49 -9.99 16.90
C PRO A 97 -11.65 -10.50 15.72
N TRP A 98 -12.27 -11.29 14.84
CA TRP A 98 -11.63 -11.93 13.68
C TRP A 98 -10.96 -10.90 12.76
N THR A 99 -11.60 -9.76 12.54
CA THR A 99 -11.07 -8.66 11.73
C THR A 99 -9.68 -8.23 12.20
N GLY A 100 -9.57 -7.86 13.49
CA GLY A 100 -8.31 -7.42 14.08
C GLY A 100 -7.27 -8.53 14.14
N PHE A 101 -7.68 -9.77 14.44
CA PHE A 101 -6.77 -10.91 14.46
C PHE A 101 -6.18 -11.21 13.08
N ILE A 102 -7.01 -11.25 12.03
CA ILE A 102 -6.56 -11.51 10.65
C ILE A 102 -5.64 -10.37 10.17
N ALA A 103 -6.00 -9.11 10.44
CA ALA A 103 -5.15 -7.97 10.10
C ALA A 103 -3.80 -8.02 10.81
N MET A 104 -3.77 -8.36 12.11
CA MET A 104 -2.54 -8.53 12.87
C MET A 104 -1.68 -9.67 12.31
N MET A 105 -2.28 -10.83 12.01
CA MET A 105 -1.55 -11.94 11.39
C MET A 105 -0.97 -11.54 10.03
N SER A 106 -1.72 -10.76 9.24
CA SER A 106 -1.27 -10.22 7.96
C SER A 106 -0.07 -9.28 8.12
N VAL A 107 -0.07 -8.38 9.12
CA VAL A 107 1.10 -7.53 9.45
C VAL A 107 2.33 -8.37 9.78
N VAL A 108 2.18 -9.40 10.61
CA VAL A 108 3.31 -10.29 10.99
C VAL A 108 3.83 -11.06 9.79
N ILE A 109 2.94 -11.53 8.90
CA ILE A 109 3.32 -12.22 7.67
C ILE A 109 4.04 -11.26 6.72
N ALA A 110 3.54 -10.03 6.55
CA ALA A 110 4.19 -9.01 5.72
C ALA A 110 5.61 -8.71 6.22
N LEU A 111 5.78 -8.53 7.53
CA LEU A 111 7.10 -8.39 8.16
C LEU A 111 8.00 -9.61 7.92
N ALA A 112 7.45 -10.83 8.08
CA ALA A 112 8.22 -12.04 7.83
C ALA A 112 8.68 -12.13 6.37
N VAL A 113 7.82 -11.79 5.41
CA VAL A 113 8.18 -11.73 3.99
C VAL A 113 9.26 -10.69 3.74
N ASP A 114 9.16 -9.49 4.32
CA ASP A 114 10.17 -8.43 4.15
C ASP A 114 11.54 -8.84 4.72
N VAL A 115 11.56 -9.38 5.94
CA VAL A 115 12.79 -9.85 6.62
C VAL A 115 13.43 -11.02 5.87
N LEU A 116 12.64 -12.04 5.52
CA LEU A 116 13.15 -13.21 4.80
C LEU A 116 13.67 -12.81 3.42
N SER A 117 12.91 -12.03 2.66
CA SER A 117 13.31 -11.60 1.32
C SER A 117 14.59 -10.76 1.36
N THR A 118 14.69 -9.84 2.32
CA THR A 118 15.89 -9.03 2.54
C THR A 118 17.09 -9.91 2.92
N GLY A 119 16.90 -10.90 3.81
CA GLY A 119 17.94 -11.84 4.21
C GLY A 119 18.41 -12.76 3.07
N PHE A 120 17.49 -13.23 2.21
CA PHE A 120 17.84 -14.02 1.02
C PHE A 120 18.66 -13.20 0.03
N VAL A 121 18.27 -11.94 -0.21
CA VAL A 121 19.05 -11.00 -1.03
C VAL A 121 20.44 -10.81 -0.42
N GLN A 122 20.52 -10.57 0.88
CA GLN A 122 21.79 -10.35 1.58
C GLN A 122 22.76 -11.53 1.37
N ARG A 123 22.29 -12.76 1.57
CA ARG A 123 23.11 -13.96 1.38
C ARG A 123 23.52 -14.16 -0.08
N LYS A 124 22.61 -13.92 -1.04
CA LYS A 124 22.87 -14.10 -2.47
C LYS A 124 23.94 -13.14 -2.99
N TYR A 125 24.00 -11.93 -2.46
CA TYR A 125 25.00 -10.93 -2.84
C TYR A 125 26.25 -10.95 -1.93
N GLY A 126 26.41 -11.95 -1.04
CA GLY A 126 27.58 -12.06 -0.17
C GLY A 126 27.76 -10.86 0.77
N LEU A 127 26.64 -10.28 1.19
CA LEU A 127 26.55 -9.03 1.95
C LEU A 127 26.57 -9.28 3.47
N ASP A 128 26.96 -10.48 3.89
CA ASP A 128 27.25 -10.76 5.29
C ASP A 128 28.44 -9.90 5.69
N SER A 129 28.16 -8.85 6.46
CA SER A 129 29.21 -8.16 7.21
C SER A 129 29.65 -9.15 8.28
N HIS A 130 30.57 -10.05 7.92
CA HIS A 130 31.51 -10.52 8.90
C HIS A 130 32.26 -9.27 9.34
N ALA A 131 31.78 -8.69 10.44
CA ALA A 131 32.64 -7.90 11.30
C ALA A 131 33.95 -8.69 11.40
N HIS A 132 35.04 -8.11 10.91
CA HIS A 132 36.36 -8.47 11.37
C HIS A 132 36.38 -8.18 12.87
N VAL A 133 35.83 -9.09 13.67
CA VAL A 133 36.37 -9.35 14.99
C VAL A 133 37.74 -9.92 14.67
N ALA A 134 38.71 -9.03 14.57
CA ALA A 134 40.09 -9.38 14.78
C ALA A 134 40.13 -9.99 16.18
N ASP A 135 40.04 -11.31 16.25
CA ASP A 135 40.52 -12.07 17.40
C ASP A 135 42.05 -11.97 17.35
N ASP A 136 42.55 -10.80 17.76
CA ASP A 136 43.98 -10.60 18.01
C ASP A 136 44.30 -11.12 19.40
N SER A 137 44.43 -12.44 19.48
CA SER A 137 45.13 -13.09 20.57
C SER A 137 46.34 -13.84 20.03
N THR A 138 47.27 -13.11 19.40
CA THR A 138 48.68 -13.54 19.35
C THR A 138 49.62 -12.35 19.54
N ILE A 139 50.02 -12.16 20.79
CA ILE A 139 51.18 -11.37 21.20
C ILE A 139 52.39 -11.76 20.32
N SER A 140 52.88 -10.86 19.47
CA SER A 140 54.32 -10.59 19.31
C SER A 140 54.66 -9.46 18.31
N SER A 141 55.32 -8.43 18.87
CA SER A 141 56.32 -7.52 18.26
C SER A 141 55.84 -6.16 17.72
N PRO A 142 56.46 -5.05 18.18
CA PRO A 142 56.12 -3.69 17.77
C PRO A 142 57.04 -3.20 16.65
N SER A 143 56.54 -3.09 15.42
CA SER A 143 57.13 -2.24 14.38
C SER A 143 56.32 -2.36 13.08
N ASP A 144 55.60 -1.29 12.74
CA ASP A 144 55.61 -0.59 11.45
C ASP A 144 54.25 0.10 11.22
N CYS A 145 54.13 1.36 11.63
CA CYS A 145 53.02 2.21 11.23
C CYS A 145 53.20 2.61 9.76
N ARG A 146 52.85 1.71 8.85
CA ARG A 146 52.58 2.10 7.46
C ARG A 146 51.29 2.91 7.42
N PRO A 147 51.26 4.07 6.74
CA PRO A 147 50.00 4.75 6.50
C PRO A 147 49.11 3.80 5.70
N VAL A 148 47.94 3.46 6.23
CA VAL A 148 46.90 2.78 5.46
C VAL A 148 46.55 3.73 4.31
N ASP A 149 46.84 3.31 3.08
CA ASP A 149 46.67 4.13 1.89
C ASP A 149 45.23 4.68 1.84
N GLU A 150 45.09 6.00 1.82
CA GLU A 150 43.82 6.74 1.79
C GLU A 150 42.92 6.27 0.61
N GLU A 151 43.56 5.77 -0.45
CA GLU A 151 42.95 5.17 -1.63
C GLU A 151 42.27 3.82 -1.34
N GLN A 152 42.83 2.99 -0.46
CA GLN A 152 42.24 1.68 -0.11
C GLN A 152 41.03 1.83 0.81
N ASN A 153 41.04 2.82 1.70
CA ASN A 153 39.85 3.22 2.46
C ASN A 153 38.76 3.84 1.56
N ALA A 154 39.13 4.65 0.57
CA ALA A 154 38.17 5.21 -0.40
C ALA A 154 37.51 4.12 -1.25
N ILE A 155 38.26 3.11 -1.72
CA ILE A 155 37.75 1.97 -2.50
C ILE A 155 36.83 1.08 -1.64
N ALA A 156 37.21 0.79 -0.39
CA ALA A 156 36.36 0.04 0.54
C ALA A 156 35.04 0.78 0.83
N THR A 157 35.11 2.09 1.06
CA THR A 157 33.93 2.94 1.31
C THR A 157 33.00 3.03 0.09
N GLN A 158 33.55 3.14 -1.12
CA GLN A 158 32.76 3.10 -2.36
C GLN A 158 32.07 1.75 -2.55
N THR A 159 32.77 0.65 -2.29
CA THR A 159 32.23 -0.70 -2.41
C THR A 159 31.07 -0.92 -1.42
N ASP A 160 31.17 -0.39 -0.20
CA ASP A 160 30.11 -0.50 0.81
C ASP A 160 28.88 0.35 0.49
N GLN A 161 29.07 1.57 -0.04
CA GLN A 161 27.95 2.40 -0.51
C GLN A 161 27.19 1.77 -1.69
N GLU A 162 27.90 1.17 -2.65
CA GLU A 162 27.28 0.48 -3.78
C GLU A 162 26.46 -0.74 -3.32
N LYS A 163 27.00 -1.49 -2.36
CA LYS A 163 26.33 -2.63 -1.72
C LYS A 163 25.07 -2.19 -0.98
N GLU A 164 25.12 -1.10 -0.22
CA GLU A 164 23.95 -0.54 0.49
C GLU A 164 22.86 -0.09 -0.49
N ALA A 165 23.25 0.59 -1.58
CA ALA A 165 22.32 1.01 -2.62
C ALA A 165 21.66 -0.20 -3.33
N GLN A 166 22.38 -1.30 -3.53
CA GLN A 166 21.82 -2.54 -4.07
C GLN A 166 20.83 -3.21 -3.10
N ARG A 167 21.14 -3.25 -1.80
CA ARG A 167 20.21 -3.75 -0.76
C ARG A 167 18.92 -2.95 -0.77
N LEU A 168 19.03 -1.63 -0.80
CA LEU A 168 17.88 -0.73 -0.80
C LEU A 168 16.98 -0.95 -2.02
N LYS A 169 17.57 -1.08 -3.23
CA LYS A 169 16.83 -1.42 -4.45
C LYS A 169 16.10 -2.75 -4.33
N ALA A 170 16.78 -3.79 -3.86
CA ALA A 170 16.20 -5.11 -3.70
C ALA A 170 15.06 -5.11 -2.67
N ARG A 171 15.19 -4.35 -1.57
CA ARG A 171 14.10 -4.13 -0.62
C ARG A 171 12.91 -3.47 -1.30
N TYR A 172 13.11 -2.39 -2.07
CA TYR A 172 12.03 -1.75 -2.82
C TYR A 172 11.34 -2.67 -3.84
N VAL A 173 12.06 -3.63 -4.43
CA VAL A 173 11.45 -4.67 -5.28
C VAL A 173 10.45 -5.50 -4.48
N VAL A 174 10.86 -6.01 -3.31
CA VAL A 174 10.00 -6.82 -2.43
C VAL A 174 8.80 -6.01 -1.96
N ILE A 175 9.04 -4.81 -1.44
CA ILE A 175 8.01 -3.85 -1.00
C ILE A 175 6.99 -3.61 -2.11
N SER A 176 7.45 -3.32 -3.34
CA SER A 176 6.54 -3.04 -4.46
C SER A 176 5.67 -4.25 -4.81
N GLN A 177 6.20 -5.48 -4.72
CA GLN A 177 5.46 -6.71 -5.01
C GLN A 177 4.43 -7.05 -3.92
N VAL A 178 4.81 -6.93 -2.65
CA VAL A 178 3.91 -7.16 -1.50
C VAL A 178 2.79 -6.12 -1.49
N LEU A 179 3.12 -4.85 -1.74
CA LEU A 179 2.15 -3.77 -1.86
C LEU A 179 1.18 -4.01 -3.01
N GLU A 180 1.69 -4.38 -4.19
CA GLU A 180 0.85 -4.68 -5.36
C GLU A 180 -0.10 -5.85 -5.06
N PHE A 181 0.35 -6.91 -4.40
CA PHE A 181 -0.52 -8.01 -3.98
C PHE A 181 -1.62 -7.56 -3.00
N GLY A 182 -1.28 -6.76 -1.99
CA GLY A 182 -2.26 -6.21 -1.04
C GLY A 182 -3.29 -5.32 -1.70
N ILE A 183 -2.86 -4.45 -2.61
CA ILE A 183 -3.76 -3.57 -3.37
C ILE A 183 -4.65 -4.38 -4.30
N ILE A 184 -4.11 -5.36 -5.04
CA ILE A 184 -4.90 -6.15 -6.00
C ILE A 184 -6.04 -6.89 -5.30
N THR A 185 -5.75 -7.58 -4.19
CA THR A 185 -6.75 -8.41 -3.51
C THR A 185 -7.95 -7.58 -3.01
N HIS A 186 -7.68 -6.42 -2.44
CA HIS A 186 -8.73 -5.51 -1.98
C HIS A 186 -9.44 -4.74 -3.11
N SER A 187 -8.68 -4.27 -4.09
CA SER A 187 -9.21 -3.48 -5.22
C SER A 187 -10.22 -4.26 -6.05
N VAL A 188 -10.03 -5.58 -6.21
CA VAL A 188 -11.02 -6.44 -6.89
C VAL A 188 -12.31 -6.50 -6.08
N ILE A 189 -12.21 -6.68 -4.76
CA ILE A 189 -13.36 -6.87 -3.88
C ILE A 189 -14.18 -5.59 -3.77
N ILE A 190 -13.54 -4.45 -3.45
CA ILE A 190 -14.27 -3.17 -3.42
C ILE A 190 -14.84 -2.84 -4.80
N GLY A 191 -14.08 -3.07 -5.87
CA GLY A 191 -14.57 -2.83 -7.23
C GLY A 191 -15.85 -3.62 -7.49
N MET A 192 -15.85 -4.92 -7.16
CA MET A 192 -17.02 -5.79 -7.30
C MET A 192 -18.20 -5.31 -6.45
N SER A 193 -17.99 -4.95 -5.18
CA SER A 193 -19.05 -4.43 -4.30
C SER A 193 -19.65 -3.12 -4.82
N LEU A 194 -18.83 -2.18 -5.32
CA LEU A 194 -19.36 -0.99 -6.01
C LEU A 194 -20.16 -1.37 -7.27
N GLY A 195 -19.69 -2.36 -8.02
CA GLY A 195 -20.32 -2.85 -9.24
C GLY A 195 -21.67 -3.51 -9.00
N VAL A 196 -21.84 -4.23 -7.88
CA VAL A 196 -23.11 -4.87 -7.51
C VAL A 196 -24.09 -3.88 -6.87
N SER A 197 -23.61 -2.91 -6.08
CA SER A 197 -24.48 -1.94 -5.38
C SER A 197 -25.50 -1.23 -6.28
N ASP A 198 -26.79 -1.30 -5.97
CA ASP A 198 -27.86 -0.68 -6.79
C ASP A 198 -28.27 0.72 -6.29
N SER A 199 -27.70 1.18 -5.16
CA SER A 199 -28.07 2.44 -4.51
C SER A 199 -27.11 3.58 -4.88
N PRO A 200 -27.57 4.63 -5.58
CA PRO A 200 -26.76 5.82 -5.83
C PRO A 200 -26.26 6.52 -4.55
N ARG A 201 -26.95 6.34 -3.42
CA ARG A 201 -26.54 6.89 -2.11
C ARG A 201 -25.32 6.20 -1.55
N THR A 202 -25.13 4.92 -1.86
CA THR A 202 -23.97 4.11 -1.46
C THR A 202 -22.84 4.27 -2.48
N ILE A 203 -23.16 4.30 -3.77
CA ILE A 203 -22.15 4.41 -4.83
C ILE A 203 -21.42 5.76 -4.79
N ARG A 204 -22.12 6.88 -4.54
CA ARG A 204 -21.51 8.22 -4.63
C ARG A 204 -20.35 8.42 -3.65
N PRO A 205 -20.51 8.14 -2.35
CA PRO A 205 -19.42 8.26 -1.40
C PRO A 205 -18.30 7.26 -1.64
N LEU A 206 -18.63 5.98 -1.90
CA LEU A 206 -17.63 4.96 -2.23
C LEU A 206 -16.80 5.35 -3.45
N PHE A 207 -17.45 5.87 -4.49
CA PHE A 207 -16.77 6.39 -5.68
C PHE A 207 -15.81 7.53 -5.34
N ALA A 208 -16.25 8.51 -4.54
CA ALA A 208 -15.40 9.64 -4.14
C ALA A 208 -14.20 9.18 -3.30
N ALA A 209 -14.44 8.29 -2.32
CA ALA A 209 -13.38 7.70 -1.50
C ALA A 209 -12.38 6.94 -2.37
N LEU A 210 -12.85 6.07 -3.28
CA LEU A 210 -12.03 5.27 -4.20
C LEU A 210 -11.15 6.14 -5.08
N VAL A 211 -11.70 7.16 -5.75
CA VAL A 211 -10.87 8.04 -6.60
C VAL A 211 -9.78 8.72 -5.78
N PHE A 212 -10.11 9.13 -4.57
CA PHE A 212 -9.17 9.83 -3.69
C PHE A 212 -8.04 8.91 -3.23
N HIS A 213 -8.33 7.81 -2.52
CA HIS A 213 -7.26 6.95 -2.01
C HIS A 213 -6.53 6.22 -3.12
N GLN A 214 -7.20 5.79 -4.18
CA GLN A 214 -6.54 5.09 -5.29
C GLN A 214 -5.53 6.00 -6.00
N PHE A 215 -5.78 7.31 -6.12
CA PHE A 215 -4.80 8.23 -6.67
C PHE A 215 -3.52 8.29 -5.80
N PHE A 216 -3.67 8.41 -4.47
CA PHE A 216 -2.54 8.54 -3.56
C PHE A 216 -1.83 7.20 -3.28
N GLU A 217 -2.54 6.08 -3.26
CA GLU A 217 -1.96 4.74 -3.30
C GLU A 217 -1.12 4.53 -4.56
N GLY A 218 -1.59 5.06 -5.70
CA GLY A 218 -0.82 5.09 -6.94
C GLY A 218 0.49 5.87 -6.79
N ILE A 219 0.47 7.03 -6.12
CA ILE A 219 1.69 7.80 -5.84
C ILE A 219 2.66 7.00 -4.96
N ALA A 220 2.15 6.33 -3.92
CA ALA A 220 2.97 5.50 -3.03
C ALA A 220 3.62 4.33 -3.80
N LEU A 221 2.82 3.52 -4.51
CA LEU A 221 3.29 2.40 -5.32
C LEU A 221 4.23 2.85 -6.43
N GLY A 222 3.88 3.89 -7.18
CA GLY A 222 4.72 4.45 -8.23
C GLY A 222 6.07 4.92 -7.69
N GLY A 223 6.10 5.49 -6.48
CA GLY A 223 7.33 5.85 -5.77
C GLY A 223 8.21 4.64 -5.48
N CYS A 224 7.63 3.55 -4.97
CA CYS A 224 8.33 2.28 -4.73
C CYS A 224 8.86 1.67 -6.04
N ILE A 225 8.05 1.64 -7.10
CA ILE A 225 8.46 1.17 -8.45
C ILE A 225 9.62 2.01 -9.00
N ALA A 226 9.55 3.33 -8.84
CA ALA A 226 10.60 4.24 -9.27
C ALA A 226 11.91 3.96 -8.52
N GLN A 227 11.87 3.67 -7.22
CA GLN A 227 13.05 3.41 -6.41
C GLN A 227 13.61 1.98 -6.59
N ALA A 228 12.74 1.00 -6.87
CA ALA A 228 13.12 -0.39 -7.15
C ALA A 228 14.00 -0.54 -8.41
N GLY A 229 13.94 0.41 -9.35
CA GLY A 229 14.79 0.40 -10.54
C GLY A 229 14.46 -0.72 -11.53
N PHE A 230 13.19 -1.17 -11.57
CA PHE A 230 12.72 -2.16 -12.53
C PHE A 230 12.98 -1.76 -13.99
N LYS A 231 13.06 -2.76 -14.87
CA LYS A 231 13.01 -2.53 -16.32
C LYS A 231 11.69 -1.88 -16.68
N SER A 232 11.70 -0.99 -17.69
CA SER A 232 10.51 -0.22 -18.09
C SER A 232 9.28 -1.10 -18.35
N LEU A 233 9.46 -2.30 -18.92
CA LEU A 233 8.36 -3.23 -19.15
C LEU A 233 7.71 -3.70 -17.83
N SER A 234 8.50 -4.07 -16.83
CA SER A 234 7.99 -4.49 -15.52
C SER A 234 7.29 -3.35 -14.78
N SER A 235 7.87 -2.13 -14.81
CA SER A 235 7.22 -0.95 -14.23
C SER A 235 5.87 -0.65 -14.89
N VAL A 236 5.79 -0.76 -16.22
CA VAL A 236 4.53 -0.55 -16.96
C VAL A 236 3.54 -1.65 -16.65
N THR A 237 3.95 -2.91 -16.62
CA THR A 237 3.08 -4.04 -16.28
C THR A 237 2.47 -3.87 -14.89
N MET A 238 3.27 -3.52 -13.88
CA MET A 238 2.77 -3.29 -12.52
C MET A 238 1.81 -2.10 -12.45
N ALA A 239 2.16 -0.99 -13.12
CA ALA A 239 1.28 0.18 -13.22
C ALA A 239 -0.07 -0.15 -13.89
N CYS A 240 -0.05 -1.00 -14.92
CA CYS A 240 -1.25 -1.47 -15.59
C CYS A 240 -2.11 -2.36 -14.68
N PHE A 241 -1.52 -3.29 -13.94
CA PHE A 241 -2.26 -4.11 -12.97
C PHE A 241 -2.92 -3.23 -11.91
N PHE A 242 -2.16 -2.30 -11.31
CA PHE A 242 -2.69 -1.34 -10.35
C PHE A 242 -3.89 -0.54 -10.90
N ALA A 243 -3.75 0.02 -12.12
CA ALA A 243 -4.78 0.88 -12.70
C ALA A 243 -6.02 0.11 -13.17
N ALA A 244 -5.86 -1.11 -13.68
CA ALA A 244 -6.94 -1.88 -14.29
C ALA A 244 -7.75 -2.71 -13.28
N THR A 245 -7.18 -3.06 -12.12
CA THR A 245 -7.80 -4.00 -11.18
C THR A 245 -9.17 -3.53 -10.68
N THR A 246 -9.29 -2.31 -10.15
CA THR A 246 -10.57 -1.77 -9.65
C THR A 246 -11.62 -1.61 -10.77
N PRO A 247 -11.30 -1.02 -11.94
CA PRO A 247 -12.22 -0.98 -13.08
C PRO A 247 -12.72 -2.37 -13.52
N ILE A 248 -11.84 -3.38 -13.55
CA ILE A 248 -12.22 -4.76 -13.85
C ILE A 248 -13.15 -5.31 -12.76
N GLY A 249 -12.84 -5.07 -11.49
CA GLY A 249 -13.70 -5.44 -10.36
C GLY A 249 -15.11 -4.85 -10.51
N ILE A 250 -15.23 -3.56 -10.83
CA ILE A 250 -16.52 -2.89 -11.06
C ILE A 250 -17.27 -3.51 -12.24
N ALA A 251 -16.59 -3.76 -13.36
CA ALA A 251 -17.19 -4.39 -14.52
C ALA A 251 -17.71 -5.81 -14.21
N LEU A 252 -16.93 -6.60 -13.46
CA LEU A 252 -17.34 -7.91 -12.98
C LEU A 252 -18.55 -7.81 -12.06
N GLY A 253 -18.53 -6.89 -11.09
CA GLY A 253 -19.64 -6.63 -10.19
C GLY A 253 -20.94 -6.27 -10.93
N ILE A 254 -20.87 -5.43 -11.96
CA ILE A 254 -22.02 -5.14 -12.85
C ILE A 254 -22.52 -6.43 -13.50
N GLY A 255 -21.61 -7.25 -14.03
CA GLY A 255 -21.94 -8.49 -14.75
C GLY A 255 -22.59 -9.57 -13.87
N ILE A 256 -22.23 -9.66 -12.59
CA ILE A 256 -22.78 -10.65 -11.65
C ILE A 256 -23.90 -10.11 -10.75
N SER A 257 -24.23 -8.81 -10.86
CA SER A 257 -25.17 -8.11 -9.98
C SER A 257 -26.54 -8.76 -9.85
N SER A 258 -27.01 -9.50 -10.87
CA SER A 258 -28.29 -10.21 -10.82
C SER A 258 -28.28 -11.48 -9.96
N SER A 259 -27.11 -12.08 -9.75
CA SER A 259 -26.95 -13.41 -9.13
C SER A 259 -26.13 -13.37 -7.84
N TYR A 260 -25.45 -12.26 -7.57
CA TYR A 260 -24.63 -12.07 -6.38
C TYR A 260 -25.46 -11.45 -5.25
N ASN A 261 -25.43 -12.08 -4.07
CA ASN A 261 -26.02 -11.53 -2.86
C ASN A 261 -24.92 -11.11 -1.88
N GLU A 262 -24.73 -9.80 -1.76
CA GLU A 262 -23.73 -9.18 -0.86
C GLU A 262 -23.93 -9.57 0.61
N ASN A 263 -25.18 -9.82 1.03
CA ASN A 263 -25.56 -10.18 2.39
C ASN A 263 -25.52 -11.70 2.67
N SER A 264 -25.11 -12.52 1.69
CA SER A 264 -24.95 -13.95 1.93
C SER A 264 -23.79 -14.22 2.90
N PRO A 265 -23.89 -15.21 3.81
CA PRO A 265 -22.81 -15.54 4.75
C PRO A 265 -21.46 -15.75 4.06
N THR A 266 -21.45 -16.44 2.92
CA THR A 266 -20.23 -16.70 2.14
C THR A 266 -19.61 -15.42 1.59
N SER A 267 -20.42 -14.49 1.08
CA SER A 267 -19.98 -13.18 0.61
C SER A 267 -19.33 -12.39 1.74
N LEU A 268 -20.06 -12.24 2.86
CA LEU A 268 -19.62 -11.48 4.03
C LEU A 268 -18.31 -12.02 4.61
N ILE A 269 -18.20 -13.34 4.78
CA ILE A 269 -16.98 -13.99 5.28
C ILE A 269 -15.82 -13.77 4.32
N THR A 270 -16.05 -14.00 3.03
CA THR A 270 -14.98 -13.90 2.03
C THR A 270 -14.47 -12.47 1.95
N GLN A 271 -15.36 -11.49 1.74
CA GLN A 271 -14.98 -10.08 1.68
C GLN A 271 -14.29 -9.63 2.97
N GLY A 272 -14.88 -9.92 4.13
CA GLY A 272 -14.34 -9.54 5.43
C GLY A 272 -12.95 -10.11 5.71
N VAL A 273 -12.68 -11.37 5.33
CA VAL A 273 -11.35 -11.98 5.49
C VAL A 273 -10.32 -11.32 4.57
N PHE A 274 -10.63 -11.17 3.28
CA PHE A 274 -9.68 -10.57 2.33
C PHE A 274 -9.43 -9.09 2.63
N ASP A 275 -10.45 -8.33 3.01
CA ASP A 275 -10.30 -6.93 3.44
C ASP A 275 -9.48 -6.83 4.72
N SER A 276 -9.68 -7.73 5.70
CA SER A 276 -8.83 -7.77 6.91
C SER A 276 -7.35 -8.04 6.56
N VAL A 277 -7.09 -8.98 5.64
CA VAL A 277 -5.73 -9.27 5.17
C VAL A 277 -5.13 -8.03 4.49
N ALA A 278 -5.86 -7.40 3.57
CA ALA A 278 -5.39 -6.24 2.84
C ALA A 278 -5.17 -5.02 3.75
N ALA A 279 -6.06 -4.77 4.71
CA ALA A 279 -5.89 -3.74 5.74
C ALA A 279 -4.56 -3.94 6.50
N GLY A 280 -4.28 -5.17 6.93
CA GLY A 280 -3.02 -5.50 7.60
C GLY A 280 -1.79 -5.22 6.72
N ILE A 281 -1.83 -5.58 5.43
CA ILE A 281 -0.76 -5.29 4.47
C ILE A 281 -0.57 -3.76 4.33
N LEU A 282 -1.65 -3.01 4.09
CA LEU A 282 -1.56 -1.55 3.92
C LEU A 282 -1.08 -0.83 5.18
N ILE A 283 -1.49 -1.29 6.37
CA ILE A 283 -1.01 -0.74 7.65
C ILE A 283 0.50 -0.97 7.79
N TYR A 284 0.99 -2.19 7.54
CA TYR A 284 2.42 -2.49 7.56
C TYR A 284 3.18 -1.62 6.56
N MET A 285 2.70 -1.58 5.32
CA MET A 285 3.28 -0.79 4.24
C MET A 285 3.35 0.70 4.59
N ALA A 286 2.28 1.27 5.13
CA ALA A 286 2.27 2.67 5.51
C ALA A 286 3.24 2.97 6.66
N LEU A 287 3.18 2.20 7.75
CA LEU A 287 4.00 2.47 8.93
C LEU A 287 5.49 2.16 8.71
N VAL A 288 5.80 1.00 8.15
CA VAL A 288 7.17 0.48 8.07
C VAL A 288 7.86 0.90 6.77
N ASP A 289 7.19 0.71 5.64
CA ASP A 289 7.83 0.85 4.32
C ASP A 289 7.74 2.24 3.72
N LEU A 290 6.78 3.06 4.17
CA LEU A 290 6.67 4.47 3.76
C LEU A 290 7.14 5.40 4.87
N ILE A 291 6.49 5.39 6.04
CA ILE A 291 6.74 6.36 7.11
C ILE A 291 8.09 6.12 7.77
N ALA A 292 8.31 4.96 8.39
CA ALA A 292 9.55 4.70 9.13
C ALA A 292 10.77 4.78 8.21
N HIS A 293 10.70 4.21 7.02
CA HIS A 293 11.78 4.26 6.04
C HIS A 293 12.17 5.71 5.68
N ASP A 294 11.20 6.58 5.37
CA ASP A 294 11.51 7.94 4.91
C ASP A 294 11.85 8.88 6.08
N PHE A 295 11.14 8.78 7.20
CA PHE A 295 11.29 9.69 8.35
C PHE A 295 12.51 9.39 9.21
N LEU A 296 12.92 8.11 9.28
CA LEU A 296 14.14 7.71 9.99
C LEU A 296 15.37 7.72 9.08
N GLY A 297 15.21 8.08 7.81
CA GLY A 297 16.30 8.21 6.85
C GLY A 297 17.11 9.51 6.99
N ALA A 298 18.35 9.46 6.53
CA ALA A 298 19.29 10.59 6.55
C ALA A 298 18.76 11.93 5.99
N PRO A 299 17.93 11.98 4.93
CA PRO A 299 17.43 13.25 4.37
C PRO A 299 16.54 14.06 5.34
N MET A 300 15.76 13.39 6.20
CA MET A 300 14.82 14.05 7.11
C MET A 300 15.46 14.44 8.44
N MET A 301 16.41 13.64 8.93
CA MET A 301 17.09 13.90 10.20
C MET A 301 17.97 15.16 10.17
N GLY A 302 18.44 15.59 8.99
CA GLY A 302 19.27 16.79 8.83
C GLY A 302 18.50 18.12 8.73
N ASN A 303 17.17 18.11 8.59
CA ASN A 303 16.38 19.32 8.35
C ASN A 303 15.04 19.31 9.09
N THR A 304 15.02 19.91 10.28
CA THR A 304 13.85 19.97 11.18
C THR A 304 12.64 20.67 10.55
N ARG A 305 12.85 21.66 9.69
CA ARG A 305 11.75 22.33 8.98
C ARG A 305 11.08 21.39 7.99
N LEU A 306 11.87 20.65 7.21
CA LEU A 306 11.34 19.67 6.26
C LEU A 306 10.62 18.54 6.98
N GLN A 307 11.18 18.07 8.10
CA GLN A 307 10.55 17.06 8.96
C GLN A 307 9.17 17.52 9.46
N ALA A 308 9.08 18.75 9.99
CA ALA A 308 7.81 19.31 10.46
C ALA A 308 6.76 19.42 9.33
N ILE A 309 7.17 19.86 8.14
CA ILE A 309 6.27 19.93 6.96
C ILE A 309 5.79 18.53 6.57
N CYS A 310 6.67 17.52 6.56
CA CYS A 310 6.31 16.16 6.21
C CYS A 310 5.36 15.54 7.25
N PHE A 311 5.57 15.78 8.55
CA PHE A 311 4.62 15.35 9.58
C PHE A 311 3.25 16.02 9.42
N PHE A 312 3.21 17.33 9.18
CA PHE A 312 1.94 18.02 8.94
C PHE A 312 1.23 17.46 7.71
N SER A 313 1.98 17.22 6.62
CA SER A 313 1.49 16.60 5.39
C SER A 313 0.93 15.20 5.63
N LEU A 314 1.63 14.38 6.42
CA LEU A 314 1.23 13.03 6.82
C LEU A 314 -0.10 13.05 7.60
N PHE A 315 -0.19 13.87 8.65
CA PHE A 315 -1.42 14.01 9.43
C PHE A 315 -2.58 14.53 8.57
N PHE A 316 -2.32 15.51 7.72
CA PHE A 316 -3.33 16.06 6.83
C PHE A 316 -3.87 15.01 5.85
N GLY A 317 -3.00 14.16 5.28
CA GLY A 317 -3.41 13.04 4.44
C GLY A 317 -4.29 12.02 5.18
N ALA A 318 -3.89 11.65 6.40
CA ALA A 318 -4.66 10.73 7.22
C ALA A 318 -6.05 11.29 7.58
N VAL A 319 -6.12 12.55 8.01
CA VAL A 319 -7.38 13.22 8.33
C VAL A 319 -8.26 13.38 7.08
N ALA A 320 -7.69 13.72 5.93
CA ALA A 320 -8.45 13.87 4.68
C ALA A 320 -9.12 12.55 4.29
N MET A 321 -8.39 11.43 4.34
CA MET A 321 -8.96 10.12 4.02
C MET A 321 -9.98 9.65 5.08
N ALA A 322 -9.67 9.82 6.36
CA ALA A 322 -10.61 9.47 7.44
C ALA A 322 -11.91 10.31 7.37
N SER A 323 -11.83 11.56 6.94
CA SER A 323 -13.01 12.42 6.77
C SER A 323 -13.93 11.92 5.65
N LEU A 324 -13.38 11.34 4.58
CA LEU A 324 -14.18 10.75 3.52
C LEU A 324 -14.96 9.52 3.99
N ALA A 325 -14.42 8.77 4.96
CA ALA A 325 -15.11 7.63 5.56
C ALA A 325 -16.37 8.02 6.36
N ILE A 326 -16.49 9.29 6.81
CA ILE A 326 -17.73 9.77 7.49
C ILE A 326 -18.91 9.79 6.51
N TRP A 327 -18.62 10.01 5.24
CA TRP A 327 -19.64 10.14 4.20
C TRP A 327 -19.83 8.85 3.41
N ALA A 328 -18.90 7.89 3.54
CA ALA A 328 -18.89 6.57 2.92
C ALA A 328 -20.03 5.69 3.45
#